data_AF-A0A822BUF8-F1
#
_entry.id   AF-A0A822BUF8-F1
#
_cell.length_a   1.000
_cell.length_b   1.000
_cell.length_c   1.000
_cell.angle_alpha   90.00
_cell.angle_beta   90.00
_cell.angle_gamma   90.00
#
_symmetry.space_group_name_H-M   'P 1'
#
loop_
_entity.id
_entity.type
_entity.pdbx_description
1 polymer ?
#
loop_
_entity_poly.entity_id
_entity_poly.type
_entity_poly.pdbx_seq_one_letter_code
_entity_poly.pdbx_strand_id
1 'polypeptide(L)'
;MSDMSREKIYGVQRSERNTRLLRVKVLRAIDLQRRDFLGGTGDPYVKILLQSNENRNLIIDSARSRAIPKTLNPLWNQDFIFRVDPSKHRLAFEIYDQNKLTKDEFLGMFFVDLNLNIPYESAEQPLSTKDYPLLKRSVLQRVRGTVTIGLAYMNPSTTPLTPGSAEIDNNQQNESGFEIIHHRDIPETLTEQPLLPGWEERKDASGRTYYVDHNTRTTTWSRPTGQA
;
A
#
# COMPACT_ATOMS: atom_id res chain seq x y z
N MET A 1 8.98 7.16 26.94
CA MET A 1 9.10 8.03 25.74
C MET A 1 8.81 7.15 24.53
N SER A 2 7.56 7.15 24.07
CA SER A 2 7.15 6.41 22.88
C SER A 2 7.74 7.10 21.65
N ASP A 3 8.67 6.42 21.00
CA ASP A 3 9.17 6.79 19.67
C ASP A 3 7.99 6.88 18.70
N MET A 4 7.52 8.10 18.44
CA MET A 4 6.55 8.40 17.40
C MET A 4 7.26 8.32 16.05
N SER A 5 7.76 7.13 15.70
CA SER A 5 8.16 6.83 14.34
C SER A 5 6.94 7.14 13.47
N ARG A 6 7.07 8.08 12.53
CA ARG A 6 6.00 8.44 11.59
C ARG A 6 5.41 7.13 11.04
N GLU A 7 4.12 6.89 11.28
CA GLU A 7 3.46 5.67 10.78
C GLU A 7 3.72 5.55 9.28
N LYS A 8 4.32 4.44 8.85
CA LYS A 8 4.62 4.20 7.44
C LYS A 8 3.30 4.10 6.68
N ILE A 9 3.11 4.99 5.71
CA ILE A 9 1.98 4.95 4.77
C ILE A 9 2.44 4.19 3.52
N TYR A 10 1.75 3.10 3.22
CA TYR A 10 1.93 2.27 2.03
C TYR A 10 1.03 2.76 0.90
N GLY A 11 1.25 2.25 -0.31
CA GLY A 11 0.38 2.46 -1.46
C GLY A 11 0.78 3.62 -2.34
N VAL A 12 -0.21 4.27 -2.96
CA VAL A 12 0.05 5.28 -3.98
C VAL A 12 0.61 6.60 -3.42
N GLN A 13 1.22 7.39 -4.30
CA GLN A 13 1.80 8.68 -3.94
C GLN A 13 0.70 9.68 -3.53
N ARG A 14 1.07 10.64 -2.67
CA ARG A 14 0.13 11.67 -2.18
C ARG A 14 -0.41 12.57 -3.30
N SER A 15 0.33 12.71 -4.41
CA SER A 15 -0.08 13.50 -5.58
C SER A 15 -1.19 12.85 -6.41
N GLU A 16 -1.47 11.56 -6.19
CA GLU A 16 -2.56 10.88 -6.90
C GLU A 16 -3.92 11.34 -6.39
N ARG A 17 -4.80 11.67 -7.36
CA ARG A 17 -6.15 12.18 -7.08
C ARG A 17 -7.07 11.07 -6.62
N ASN A 18 -8.16 11.45 -5.95
CA ASN A 18 -9.21 10.54 -5.48
C ASN A 18 -8.72 9.46 -4.50
N THR A 19 -7.59 9.70 -3.85
CA THR A 19 -7.02 8.77 -2.88
C THR A 19 -7.56 9.01 -1.47
N ARG A 20 -7.64 7.95 -0.69
CA ARG A 20 -8.04 7.93 0.73
C ARG A 20 -7.02 7.15 1.53
N LEU A 21 -6.87 7.48 2.81
CA LEU A 21 -6.12 6.66 3.75
C LEU A 21 -7.05 5.57 4.29
N LEU A 22 -6.63 4.32 4.19
CA LEU A 22 -7.31 3.15 4.69
C LEU A 22 -6.46 2.55 5.82
N ARG A 23 -7.01 2.52 7.03
CA ARG A 23 -6.46 1.76 8.15
C ARG A 23 -6.83 0.29 7.98
N VAL A 24 -5.82 -0.56 8.03
CA VAL A 24 -5.94 -2.02 7.93
C VAL A 24 -5.34 -2.64 9.18
N LYS A 25 -6.16 -3.26 10.00
CA LYS A 25 -5.72 -4.00 11.18
C LYS A 25 -5.81 -5.49 10.94
N VAL A 26 -4.67 -6.15 10.88
CA VAL A 26 -4.58 -7.61 10.84
C VAL A 26 -4.69 -8.12 12.27
N LEU A 27 -5.86 -8.64 12.66
CA LEU A 27 -6.12 -9.05 14.04
C LEU A 27 -5.55 -10.44 14.31
N ARG A 28 -6.12 -11.47 13.67
CA ARG A 28 -5.81 -12.87 13.96
C ARG A 28 -6.17 -13.80 12.83
N ALA A 29 -5.66 -15.03 12.90
CA ALA A 29 -6.21 -16.16 12.17
C ALA A 29 -6.60 -17.28 13.14
N ILE A 30 -7.53 -18.13 12.70
CA ILE A 30 -7.95 -19.34 13.40
C ILE A 30 -7.85 -20.55 12.47
N ASP A 31 -7.46 -21.70 13.02
CA ASP A 31 -7.41 -23.02 12.35
C ASP A 31 -6.66 -23.02 11.00
N LEU A 32 -5.46 -22.40 10.97
CA LEU A 32 -4.62 -22.44 9.77
C LEU A 32 -4.20 -23.87 9.43
N GLN A 33 -4.13 -24.19 8.13
CA GLN A 33 -3.68 -25.49 7.66
C GLN A 33 -2.23 -25.76 8.13
N ARG A 34 -2.05 -26.79 8.95
CA ARG A 34 -0.71 -27.31 9.28
C ARG A 34 -0.02 -27.82 8.02
N ARG A 35 1.22 -27.41 7.78
CA ARG A 35 2.03 -27.89 6.65
C ARG A 35 3.32 -28.64 7.04
N ASP A 36 3.78 -28.54 8.28
CA ASP A 36 4.99 -29.22 8.74
C ASP A 36 4.85 -30.75 8.90
N PHE A 37 5.71 -31.50 8.20
CA PHE A 37 5.86 -32.96 8.29
C PHE A 37 6.76 -33.44 9.45
N LEU A 38 7.40 -32.53 10.20
CA LEU A 38 8.32 -32.85 11.31
C LEU A 38 7.81 -32.37 12.68
N GLY A 39 6.49 -32.36 12.88
CA GLY A 39 5.90 -32.25 14.21
C GLY A 39 5.85 -30.84 14.81
N GLY A 40 6.30 -29.80 14.09
CA GLY A 40 6.18 -28.40 14.47
C GLY A 40 4.80 -27.79 14.19
N THR A 41 4.52 -26.66 14.85
CA THR A 41 3.50 -25.71 14.43
C THR A 41 4.23 -24.56 13.75
N GLY A 42 3.74 -24.08 12.60
CA GLY A 42 4.39 -23.04 11.81
C GLY A 42 4.51 -21.67 12.49
N ASP A 43 5.21 -20.75 11.81
CA ASP A 43 5.42 -19.36 12.19
C ASP A 43 4.65 -18.41 11.23
N PRO A 44 3.30 -18.34 11.30
CA PRO A 44 2.51 -17.64 10.30
C PRO A 44 2.65 -16.11 10.32
N TYR A 45 2.67 -15.52 9.12
CA TYR A 45 2.60 -14.08 8.88
C TYR A 45 1.68 -13.77 7.69
N VAL A 46 1.29 -12.50 7.57
CA VAL A 46 0.43 -11.99 6.49
C VAL A 46 1.22 -11.03 5.62
N LYS A 47 1.15 -11.21 4.30
CA LYS A 47 1.57 -10.23 3.30
C LYS A 47 0.32 -9.53 2.74
N ILE A 48 0.30 -8.22 2.78
CA ILE A 48 -0.78 -7.38 2.25
C ILE A 48 -0.28 -6.76 0.96
N LEU A 49 -0.96 -7.02 -0.15
CA LEU A 49 -0.60 -6.53 -1.48
C LEU A 49 -1.66 -5.53 -1.94
N LEU A 50 -1.25 -4.30 -2.25
CA LEU A 50 -2.10 -3.35 -2.97
C LEU A 50 -2.04 -3.67 -4.47
N GLN A 51 -3.18 -4.00 -5.07
CA GLN A 51 -3.29 -4.39 -6.47
C GLN A 51 -4.17 -3.41 -7.24
N SER A 52 -3.87 -3.28 -8.55
CA SER A 52 -4.80 -2.65 -9.49
C SER A 52 -5.97 -3.58 -9.81
N ASN A 53 -7.19 -3.02 -9.90
CA ASN A 53 -8.37 -3.74 -10.35
C ASN A 53 -8.32 -4.03 -11.87
N GLU A 54 -7.67 -3.16 -12.66
CA GLU A 54 -7.52 -3.32 -14.10
C GLU A 54 -6.52 -4.43 -14.44
N ASN A 55 -5.42 -4.51 -13.68
CA ASN A 55 -4.43 -5.58 -13.80
C ASN A 55 -4.09 -6.15 -12.41
N ARG A 56 -4.74 -7.27 -12.07
CA ARG A 56 -4.60 -7.93 -10.75
C ARG A 56 -3.21 -8.51 -10.47
N ASN A 57 -2.36 -8.62 -11.49
CA ASN A 57 -0.97 -9.06 -11.33
C ASN A 57 -0.03 -7.88 -11.02
N LEU A 58 -0.48 -6.64 -11.24
CA LEU A 58 0.28 -5.44 -10.89
C LEU A 58 0.17 -5.18 -9.40
N ILE A 59 1.27 -5.42 -8.69
CA ILE A 59 1.42 -5.04 -7.27
C ILE A 59 1.95 -3.62 -7.21
N ILE A 60 1.15 -2.70 -6.65
CA ILE A 60 1.49 -1.28 -6.47
C ILE A 60 2.42 -1.10 -5.28
N ASP A 61 2.09 -1.74 -4.15
CA ASP A 61 2.91 -1.74 -2.94
C ASP A 61 2.56 -2.97 -2.09
N SER A 62 3.38 -3.27 -1.07
CA SER A 62 3.09 -4.34 -0.13
C SER A 62 3.58 -4.06 1.30
N ALA A 63 2.83 -4.58 2.26
CA ALA A 63 3.20 -4.64 3.66
C ALA A 63 3.30 -6.10 4.13
N ARG A 64 4.01 -6.32 5.24
CA ARG A 64 4.15 -7.64 5.88
C ARG A 64 3.94 -7.50 7.38
N SER A 65 3.16 -8.39 7.97
CA SER A 65 3.07 -8.52 9.43
C SER A 65 4.31 -9.19 10.00
N ARG A 66 4.45 -9.12 11.32
CA ARG A 66 5.35 -10.02 12.04
C ARG A 66 4.88 -11.47 11.89
N ALA A 67 5.82 -12.40 11.90
CA ALA A 67 5.52 -13.81 12.08
C ALA A 67 5.25 -14.08 13.57
N ILE A 68 4.22 -14.87 13.86
CA ILE A 68 3.93 -15.32 15.22
C ILE A 68 4.44 -16.75 15.32
N PRO A 69 5.40 -17.04 16.20
CA PRO A 69 6.03 -18.35 16.20
C PRO A 69 5.09 -19.44 16.71
N LYS A 70 5.23 -20.63 16.14
CA LYS A 70 4.68 -21.90 16.64
C LYS A 70 3.17 -21.88 16.92
N THR A 71 2.36 -21.41 15.98
CA THR A 71 0.90 -21.38 16.14
C THR A 71 0.12 -21.54 14.83
N LEU A 72 -1.03 -22.20 14.88
CA LEU A 72 -2.04 -22.18 13.80
C LEU A 72 -3.15 -21.15 14.07
N ASN A 73 -3.07 -20.44 15.19
CA ASN A 73 -4.04 -19.45 15.64
C ASN A 73 -3.31 -18.14 16.02
N PRO A 74 -2.60 -17.51 15.08
CA PRO A 74 -1.81 -16.31 15.37
C PRO A 74 -2.71 -15.12 15.76
N LEU A 75 -2.26 -14.37 16.76
CA LEU A 75 -2.79 -13.05 17.13
C LEU A 75 -1.75 -12.01 16.72
N TRP A 76 -1.92 -11.37 15.56
CA TRP A 76 -0.98 -10.36 15.07
C TRP A 76 -1.23 -8.99 15.69
N ASN A 77 -2.50 -8.57 15.77
CA ASN A 77 -2.93 -7.25 16.25
C ASN A 77 -2.07 -6.10 15.68
N GLN A 78 -1.82 -6.13 14.38
CA GLN A 78 -0.91 -5.19 13.71
C GLN A 78 -1.66 -4.26 12.75
N ASP A 79 -1.42 -2.96 12.91
CA ASP A 79 -2.00 -1.91 12.09
C ASP A 79 -1.10 -1.52 10.90
N PHE A 80 -1.73 -1.18 9.79
CA PHE A 80 -1.11 -0.67 8.56
C PHE A 80 -1.98 0.45 7.99
N ILE A 81 -1.37 1.40 7.29
CA ILE A 81 -2.09 2.47 6.60
C ILE A 81 -1.73 2.43 5.13
N PHE A 82 -2.74 2.31 4.27
CA PHE A 82 -2.58 2.35 2.82
C PHE A 82 -3.25 3.60 2.26
N ARG A 83 -2.53 4.35 1.42
CA ARG A 83 -3.15 5.30 0.50
C ARG A 83 -3.65 4.55 -0.71
N VAL A 84 -4.95 4.66 -0.99
CA VAL A 84 -5.64 3.89 -2.02
C VAL A 84 -6.62 4.77 -2.80
N ASP A 85 -6.80 4.54 -4.09
CA ASP A 85 -8.00 4.93 -4.82
C ASP A 85 -8.99 3.76 -4.72
N PRO A 86 -10.09 3.88 -3.95
CA PRO A 86 -11.05 2.80 -3.74
C PRO A 86 -11.62 2.24 -5.06
N SER A 87 -11.77 3.10 -6.08
CA SER A 87 -12.35 2.74 -7.37
C SER A 87 -11.42 1.87 -8.22
N LYS A 88 -10.11 2.03 -8.05
CA LYS A 88 -9.09 1.39 -8.88
C LYS A 88 -8.33 0.28 -8.18
N HIS A 89 -8.38 0.21 -6.86
CA HIS A 89 -7.55 -0.71 -6.10
C HIS A 89 -8.33 -1.78 -5.34
N ARG A 90 -7.62 -2.84 -5.00
CA ARG A 90 -8.03 -3.89 -4.05
C ARG A 90 -6.84 -4.32 -3.19
N LEU A 91 -7.12 -4.96 -2.07
CA LEU A 91 -6.10 -5.61 -1.25
C LEU A 91 -6.16 -7.13 -1.42
N ALA A 92 -5.02 -7.75 -1.66
CA ALA A 92 -4.84 -9.19 -1.52
C ALA A 92 -4.07 -9.48 -0.22
N PHE A 93 -4.60 -10.40 0.57
CA PHE A 93 -3.96 -10.87 1.80
C PHE A 93 -3.49 -12.29 1.55
N GLU A 94 -2.18 -12.51 1.64
CA GLU A 94 -1.57 -13.82 1.50
C GLU A 94 -0.95 -14.24 2.83
N ILE A 95 -1.31 -15.43 3.30
CA ILE A 95 -0.84 -15.97 4.57
C ILE A 95 0.24 -16.98 4.23
N TYR A 96 1.36 -16.87 4.94
CA TYR A 96 2.50 -17.73 4.77
C TYR A 96 3.01 -18.22 6.11
N ASP A 97 3.66 -19.38 6.09
CA ASP A 97 4.46 -19.95 7.16
C ASP A 97 5.92 -19.57 6.94
N GLN A 98 6.55 -18.91 7.91
CA GLN A 98 7.94 -18.48 7.77
C GLN A 98 8.91 -19.63 7.97
N ASN A 99 9.74 -19.89 6.96
CA ASN A 99 10.78 -20.91 7.00
C ASN A 99 12.16 -20.26 7.10
N LYS A 100 13.05 -20.82 7.94
CA LYS A 100 14.41 -20.27 8.11
C LYS A 100 15.39 -20.70 7.02
N LEU A 101 15.16 -21.86 6.39
CA LEU A 101 16.12 -22.52 5.49
C LEU A 101 15.56 -22.79 4.10
N THR A 102 14.25 -22.68 3.93
CA THR A 102 13.54 -22.93 2.68
C THR A 102 12.63 -21.74 2.38
N LYS A 103 11.98 -21.77 1.21
CA LYS A 103 10.98 -20.77 0.87
C LYS A 103 9.80 -20.85 1.83
N ASP A 104 9.31 -19.68 2.25
CA ASP A 104 8.09 -19.54 3.05
C ASP A 104 6.92 -20.26 2.37
N GLU A 105 6.13 -21.00 3.17
CA GLU A 105 5.08 -21.87 2.66
C GLU A 105 3.74 -21.13 2.62
N PHE A 106 3.02 -21.24 1.52
CA PHE A 106 1.72 -20.58 1.38
C PHE A 106 0.63 -21.34 2.11
N LEU A 107 -0.09 -20.64 3.01
CA LEU A 107 -1.17 -21.19 3.84
C LEU A 107 -2.57 -20.83 3.34
N GLY A 108 -2.71 -19.76 2.54
CA GLY A 108 -4.00 -19.34 1.99
C GLY A 108 -3.99 -17.87 1.57
N MET A 109 -5.05 -17.43 0.90
CA MET A 109 -5.24 -16.02 0.57
C MET A 109 -6.71 -15.61 0.64
N PHE A 110 -6.96 -14.31 0.72
CA PHE A 110 -8.27 -13.74 0.46
C PHE A 110 -8.10 -12.32 -0.10
N PHE A 111 -9.20 -11.71 -0.52
CA PHE A 111 -9.19 -10.38 -1.11
C PHE A 111 -10.23 -9.48 -0.47
N VAL A 112 -9.93 -8.17 -0.48
CA VAL A 112 -10.85 -7.11 -0.08
C VAL A 112 -10.93 -6.11 -1.21
N ASP A 113 -12.10 -6.00 -1.82
CA ASP A 113 -12.38 -4.97 -2.80
C ASP A 113 -12.77 -3.67 -2.07
N LEU A 114 -12.14 -2.56 -2.45
CA LEU A 114 -12.21 -1.30 -1.69
C LEU A 114 -13.44 -0.44 -2.04
N ASN A 115 -14.15 -0.81 -3.11
CA ASN A 115 -15.46 -0.25 -3.47
C ASN A 115 -16.61 -0.72 -2.59
N LEU A 116 -16.36 -1.67 -1.67
CA LEU A 116 -17.36 -2.08 -0.69
C LEU A 116 -17.60 -0.97 0.35
N ASN A 117 -18.72 -1.05 1.06
CA ASN A 117 -19.11 -0.09 2.10
C ASN A 117 -18.23 -0.23 3.36
N ILE A 118 -16.97 0.20 3.27
CA ILE A 118 -16.05 0.34 4.40
C ILE A 118 -16.34 1.70 5.06
N PRO A 119 -16.68 1.74 6.35
CA PRO A 119 -16.99 2.99 7.04
C PRO A 119 -15.71 3.81 7.28
N TYR A 120 -15.91 5.10 7.60
CA TYR A 120 -14.86 5.92 8.18
C TYR A 120 -14.71 5.62 9.67
N GLU A 121 -13.50 5.76 10.20
CA GLU A 121 -13.25 5.59 11.63
C GLU A 121 -14.02 6.64 12.44
N SER A 122 -14.65 6.21 13.53
CA SER A 122 -15.34 7.08 14.49
C SER A 122 -15.04 6.65 15.92
N ALA A 123 -15.41 7.48 16.91
CA ALA A 123 -15.23 7.13 18.32
C ALA A 123 -16.04 5.88 18.73
N GLU A 124 -17.20 5.66 18.10
CA GLU A 124 -18.09 4.54 18.38
C GLU A 124 -17.71 3.28 17.59
N GLN A 125 -17.15 3.45 16.39
CA GLN A 125 -16.72 2.36 15.53
C GLN A 125 -15.35 2.67 14.91
N PRO A 126 -14.26 2.31 15.61
CA PRO A 126 -12.92 2.61 15.12
C PRO A 126 -12.55 1.77 13.89
N LEU A 127 -13.06 0.55 13.79
CA LEU A 127 -12.81 -0.39 12.68
C LEU A 127 -14.04 -1.25 12.40
N SER A 128 -14.36 -1.43 11.12
CA SER A 128 -15.26 -2.49 10.66
C SER A 128 -14.50 -3.81 10.63
N THR A 129 -14.83 -4.72 11.55
CA THR A 129 -14.15 -6.00 11.69
C THR A 129 -14.92 -7.10 10.97
N LYS A 130 -14.23 -7.89 10.16
CA LYS A 130 -14.83 -8.98 9.38
C LYS A 130 -13.91 -10.20 9.31
N ASP A 131 -14.54 -11.37 9.28
CA ASP A 131 -13.89 -12.66 9.10
C ASP A 131 -13.87 -13.07 7.62
N TYR A 132 -12.70 -13.52 7.16
CA TYR A 132 -12.44 -13.92 5.79
C TYR A 132 -11.92 -15.36 5.74
N PRO A 133 -12.68 -16.32 5.20
CA PRO A 133 -12.20 -17.69 5.02
C PRO A 133 -11.07 -17.72 3.98
N LEU A 134 -10.07 -18.57 4.22
CA LEU A 134 -8.92 -18.67 3.33
C LEU A 134 -9.23 -19.45 2.05
N LEU A 135 -8.75 -18.91 0.92
CA LEU A 135 -8.83 -19.48 -0.41
C LEU A 135 -7.50 -20.11 -0.83
N LYS A 136 -7.59 -21.14 -1.67
CA LYS A 136 -6.46 -21.78 -2.34
C LYS A 136 -6.04 -21.00 -3.59
N ARG A 137 -4.74 -20.99 -3.91
CA ARG A 137 -4.20 -20.39 -5.14
C ARG A 137 -4.03 -21.40 -6.28
N SER A 138 -4.06 -22.69 -5.96
CA SER A 138 -4.05 -23.77 -6.94
C SER A 138 -4.88 -24.96 -6.47
N VAL A 139 -5.25 -25.84 -7.40
CA VAL A 139 -6.12 -27.00 -7.13
C VAL A 139 -5.51 -27.97 -6.12
N LEU A 140 -4.18 -28.12 -6.14
CA LEU A 140 -3.44 -29.06 -5.28
C LEU A 140 -3.30 -28.59 -3.83
N GLN A 141 -3.54 -27.31 -3.55
CA GLN A 141 -3.35 -26.79 -2.21
C GLN A 141 -4.53 -27.12 -1.30
N ARG A 142 -4.20 -27.72 -0.16
CA ARG A 142 -5.08 -27.73 1.02
C ARG A 142 -4.92 -26.40 1.74
N VAL A 143 -6.05 -25.79 2.08
CA VAL A 143 -6.17 -24.54 2.81
C VAL A 143 -7.28 -24.72 3.84
N ARG A 144 -7.06 -24.19 5.05
CA ARG A 144 -8.01 -24.14 6.15
C ARG A 144 -7.81 -22.82 6.89
N GLY A 145 -8.84 -22.44 7.63
CA GLY A 145 -8.78 -21.33 8.55
C GLY A 145 -9.44 -20.07 8.04
N THR A 146 -9.59 -19.13 8.96
CA THR A 146 -10.25 -17.84 8.78
C THR A 146 -9.37 -16.75 9.34
N VAL A 147 -9.30 -15.59 8.68
CA VAL A 147 -8.56 -14.42 9.13
C VAL A 147 -9.53 -13.29 9.47
N THR A 148 -9.36 -12.68 10.64
CA THR A 148 -10.14 -11.52 11.06
C THR A 148 -9.36 -10.24 10.74
N ILE A 149 -9.97 -9.33 9.98
CA ILE A 149 -9.40 -8.03 9.61
C ILE A 149 -10.32 -6.89 10.04
N GLY A 150 -9.75 -5.83 10.59
CA GLY A 150 -10.41 -4.55 10.83
C GLY A 150 -10.06 -3.54 9.75
N LEU A 151 -11.06 -2.84 9.21
CA LEU A 151 -10.89 -1.84 8.16
C LEU A 151 -11.67 -0.56 8.50
N ALA A 152 -11.06 0.59 8.27
CA ALA A 152 -11.77 1.87 8.24
C ALA A 152 -11.03 2.88 7.37
N TYR A 153 -11.77 3.72 6.64
CA TYR A 153 -11.18 4.91 6.05
C TYR A 153 -10.87 5.94 7.13
N MET A 154 -9.73 6.59 7.04
CA MET A 154 -9.35 7.65 7.97
C MET A 154 -9.96 8.97 7.52
N ASN A 155 -10.42 9.77 8.49
CA ASN A 155 -10.91 11.12 8.20
C ASN A 155 -9.73 12.02 7.83
N PRO A 156 -9.81 12.81 6.74
CA PRO A 156 -8.72 13.73 6.38
C PRO A 156 -8.44 14.78 7.47
N SER A 157 -9.42 15.06 8.32
CA SER A 157 -9.39 16.08 9.39
C SER A 157 -8.60 15.68 10.64
N THR A 158 -8.19 14.40 10.79
CA THR A 158 -7.35 13.97 11.93
C THR A 158 -5.86 14.12 11.67
N THR A 159 -5.47 14.68 10.53
CA THR A 159 -4.12 15.20 10.32
C THR A 159 -4.04 16.56 11.03
N PRO A 160 -3.16 16.76 12.04
CA PRO A 160 -2.95 18.09 12.60
C PRO A 160 -2.48 19.02 11.49
N LEU A 161 -3.39 19.86 10.99
CA LEU A 161 -3.05 21.03 10.22
C LEU A 161 -2.15 21.87 11.13
N THR A 162 -0.91 22.04 10.70
CA THR A 162 0.00 23.02 11.30
C THR A 162 -0.74 24.35 11.42
N PRO A 163 -0.96 24.90 12.64
CA PRO A 163 -1.54 26.22 12.80
C PRO A 163 -0.51 27.23 12.32
N GLY A 164 -0.70 27.74 11.10
CA GLY A 164 0.30 28.56 10.44
C GLY A 164 -0.14 29.12 9.09
N SER A 165 -1.39 29.51 8.94
CA SER A 165 -1.79 30.60 8.03
C SER A 165 -3.17 31.06 8.47
N ALA A 166 -3.18 32.13 9.26
CA ALA A 166 -4.39 32.78 9.72
C ALA A 166 -5.28 33.18 8.54
N GLU A 167 -6.58 33.06 8.78
CA GLU A 167 -7.63 33.71 8.01
C GLU A 167 -7.32 35.21 7.90
N ILE A 168 -7.24 35.72 6.68
CA ILE A 168 -7.57 37.12 6.40
C ILE A 168 -8.65 37.07 5.33
N ASP A 169 -9.88 37.20 5.80
CA ASP A 169 -11.02 37.67 5.04
C ASP A 169 -10.74 39.13 4.63
N ASN A 170 -10.80 39.43 3.34
CA ASN A 170 -11.05 40.78 2.84
C ASN A 170 -11.57 40.74 1.40
N ASN A 171 -12.84 41.10 1.30
CA ASN A 171 -13.63 41.28 0.11
C ASN A 171 -13.39 42.65 -0.53
N GLN A 172 -13.02 42.71 -1.83
CA GLN A 172 -13.64 43.58 -2.87
C GLN A 172 -12.77 43.73 -4.14
N GLN A 173 -13.39 43.36 -5.28
CA GLN A 173 -13.37 43.96 -6.63
C GLN A 173 -12.13 44.72 -7.13
N ASN A 174 -11.54 44.25 -8.24
CA ASN A 174 -11.28 45.11 -9.39
C ASN A 174 -11.18 44.29 -10.69
N GLU A 175 -11.96 44.70 -11.69
CA GLU A 175 -11.88 44.21 -13.08
C GLU A 175 -10.68 44.84 -13.80
N SER A 176 -10.00 44.06 -14.64
CA SER A 176 -9.47 44.52 -15.94
C SER A 176 -8.88 43.31 -16.67
N GLY A 177 -9.50 42.96 -17.80
CA GLY A 177 -9.25 41.75 -18.57
C GLY A 177 -8.03 41.80 -19.49
N PHE A 178 -7.76 40.66 -20.11
CA PHE A 178 -7.36 40.50 -21.51
C PHE A 178 -7.64 39.05 -21.95
N GLU A 179 -8.29 38.90 -23.10
CA GLU A 179 -8.50 37.63 -23.79
C GLU A 179 -7.30 37.25 -24.71
N ILE A 180 -7.27 35.96 -25.11
CA ILE A 180 -6.77 35.37 -26.38
C ILE A 180 -5.38 34.66 -26.43
N ILE A 181 -5.46 33.31 -26.43
CA ILE A 181 -4.81 32.26 -27.28
C ILE A 181 -3.29 32.31 -27.55
N HIS A 182 -2.55 31.21 -27.26
CA HIS A 182 -1.85 30.34 -28.25
C HIS A 182 -1.13 29.15 -27.58
N HIS A 183 -1.32 27.96 -28.17
CA HIS A 183 -0.53 26.76 -27.91
C HIS A 183 0.91 26.89 -28.46
N ARG A 184 1.81 26.13 -27.83
CA ARG A 184 3.23 25.85 -28.15
C ARG A 184 4.22 26.92 -27.71
N ASP A 185 4.99 26.59 -26.67
CA ASP A 185 6.44 26.28 -26.76
C ASP A 185 6.99 25.88 -25.37
N ILE A 186 7.44 24.63 -25.24
CA ILE A 186 8.20 24.14 -24.07
C ILE A 186 9.67 24.11 -24.50
N PRO A 187 10.63 24.75 -23.79
CA PRO A 187 12.04 24.64 -24.14
C PRO A 187 12.61 23.26 -23.76
N GLU A 188 13.30 22.67 -24.73
CA GLU A 188 13.81 21.31 -24.82
C GLU A 188 15.18 21.10 -24.13
N THR A 189 15.37 21.54 -22.88
CA THR A 189 16.73 21.63 -22.26
C THR A 189 17.00 20.75 -21.02
N LEU A 190 16.15 19.77 -20.67
CA LEU A 190 16.35 18.92 -19.48
C LEU A 190 17.00 17.54 -19.74
N THR A 191 17.36 17.22 -20.98
CA THR A 191 17.85 15.89 -21.37
C THR A 191 19.33 15.63 -21.06
N GLU A 192 20.18 16.65 -20.89
CA GLU A 192 21.65 16.45 -20.76
C GLU A 192 22.23 16.31 -19.35
N GLN A 193 21.46 16.41 -18.26
CA GLN A 193 22.04 16.26 -16.91
C GLN A 193 22.46 14.80 -16.63
N PRO A 194 23.72 14.50 -16.24
CA PRO A 194 24.11 13.13 -15.90
C PRO A 194 23.32 12.61 -14.70
N LEU A 195 22.94 11.33 -14.74
CA LEU A 195 22.22 10.67 -13.65
C LEU A 195 23.07 10.65 -12.37
N LEU A 196 22.41 10.70 -11.21
CA LEU A 196 23.07 10.57 -9.91
C LEU A 196 23.83 9.23 -9.82
N PRO A 197 24.92 9.14 -9.03
CA PRO A 197 25.67 7.90 -8.84
C PRO A 197 24.76 6.72 -8.43
N GLY A 198 24.89 5.60 -9.13
CA GLY A 198 24.09 4.39 -8.89
C GLY A 198 22.76 4.32 -9.66
N TRP A 199 22.44 5.33 -10.48
CA TRP A 199 21.26 5.30 -11.35
C TRP A 199 21.62 4.97 -12.79
N GLU A 200 20.84 4.10 -13.42
CA GLU A 200 20.98 3.71 -14.83
C GLU A 200 19.69 3.99 -15.59
N GLU A 201 19.80 4.65 -16.76
CA GLU A 201 18.69 4.80 -17.70
C GLU A 201 18.56 3.55 -18.57
N ARG A 202 17.36 3.00 -18.69
CA ARG A 202 17.05 1.88 -19.58
C ARG A 202 15.75 2.12 -20.33
N LYS A 203 15.51 1.34 -21.39
CA LYS A 203 14.25 1.34 -22.15
C LYS A 203 13.56 -0.01 -22.06
N ASP A 204 12.24 0.01 -21.90
CA ASP A 204 11.43 -1.21 -21.92
C ASP A 204 11.17 -1.68 -23.36
N ALA A 205 10.51 -2.84 -23.53
CA ALA A 205 10.18 -3.39 -24.85
C ALA A 205 9.20 -2.50 -25.66
N SER A 206 8.56 -1.52 -25.02
CA SER A 206 7.72 -0.51 -25.67
C SER A 206 8.48 0.78 -26.04
N GLY A 207 9.79 0.83 -25.76
CA GLY A 207 10.64 1.99 -26.01
C GLY A 207 10.55 3.08 -24.95
N ARG A 208 9.82 2.86 -23.85
CA ARG A 208 9.67 3.84 -22.76
C ARG A 208 10.87 3.78 -21.82
N THR A 209 11.39 4.95 -21.48
CA THR A 209 12.54 5.09 -20.59
C THR A 209 12.14 4.87 -19.12
N TYR A 210 12.89 4.04 -18.40
CA TYR A 210 12.82 3.85 -16.95
C TYR A 210 14.22 3.94 -16.34
N TYR A 211 14.27 4.27 -15.06
CA TYR A 211 15.50 4.48 -14.29
C TYR A 211 15.62 3.39 -13.24
N VAL A 212 16.79 2.77 -13.16
CA VAL A 212 17.13 1.71 -12.23
C VAL A 212 18.04 2.27 -11.16
N ASP A 213 17.65 2.15 -9.89
CA ASP A 213 18.52 2.47 -8.75
C ASP A 213 19.26 1.19 -8.31
N HIS A 214 20.56 1.12 -8.58
CA HIS A 214 21.42 0.01 -8.19
C HIS A 214 21.71 -0.02 -6.68
N ASN A 215 21.48 1.07 -5.95
CA ASN A 215 21.66 1.12 -4.50
C ASN A 215 20.51 0.43 -3.77
N THR A 216 19.26 0.64 -4.22
CA THR A 216 18.05 0.09 -3.58
C THR A 216 17.41 -1.08 -4.33
N ARG A 217 17.93 -1.41 -5.52
CA ARG A 217 17.35 -2.40 -6.45
C ARG A 217 15.88 -2.12 -6.77
N THR A 218 15.56 -0.84 -6.98
CA THR A 218 14.22 -0.39 -7.37
C THR A 218 14.24 0.19 -8.79
N THR A 219 13.07 0.30 -9.41
CA THR A 219 12.89 0.92 -10.73
C THR A 219 11.81 1.99 -10.68
N THR A 220 11.98 3.05 -11.47
CA THR A 220 11.05 4.19 -11.56
C THR A 220 10.92 4.66 -13.01
N TRP A 221 9.80 5.27 -13.36
CA TRP A 221 9.55 5.82 -14.70
C TRP A 221 9.91 7.31 -14.80
N SER A 222 10.36 7.93 -13.71
CA SER A 222 10.71 9.34 -13.66
C SER A 222 12.19 9.53 -13.37
N ARG A 223 12.86 10.43 -14.10
CA ARG A 223 14.29 10.69 -13.91
C ARG A 223 14.53 11.16 -12.48
N PRO A 224 15.40 10.50 -11.71
CA PRO A 224 15.77 10.96 -10.38
C PRO A 224 16.49 12.30 -10.52
N THR A 225 15.84 13.40 -10.16
CA THR A 225 16.47 14.72 -10.11
C THR A 225 17.17 14.86 -8.76
N GLY A 226 18.46 15.15 -8.78
CA GLY A 226 19.21 15.45 -7.57
C GLY A 226 18.71 16.74 -6.94
N GLN A 227 17.99 16.63 -5.83
CA GLN A 227 18.01 17.73 -4.85
C GLN A 227 19.34 17.61 -4.10
N ALA A 228 20.20 18.60 -4.33
CA ALA A 228 21.45 18.82 -3.60
C ALA A 228 21.20 19.04 -2.10
#